data_AF-E8X829-F1
#
_entry.id   AF-E8X829-F1
#
_cell.length_a   1.000
_cell.length_b   1.000
_cell.length_c   1.000
_cell.angle_alpha   90.00
_cell.angle_beta   90.00
_cell.angle_gamma   90.00
#
_symmetry.space_group_name_H-M   'P 1'
#
loop_
_entity.id
_entity.type
_entity.pdbx_description
1 polymer ?
#
loop_
_entity_poly.entity_id
_entity_poly.type
_entity_poly.pdbx_seq_one_letter_code
_entity_poly.pdbx_strand_id
1 'polypeptide(L)'
;MRECWAASLGNCRGGISREHVVSQCLFSSGSITVKGLDWCAGEAKTIGIQGLTRNILCEGHNSDLSPLDAVALQTFDSFDSAIKLRDFRQQYSPKINWTLRTFDIDGKLLERWFLKTLINITLDKTWIIGTGERELGKPSIELIEIAFGLRGFSPNEGLLVSAHVGYTGDLRQGLSFTPLTEGGNLVAGRFSFACLQFLLNLSPHHLRFDGTSQLLHHLRWIYFAMTDSRKRSKQSHRIRFSW
;
A
#
# COMPACT_ATOMS: atom_id res chain seq x y z
N MET A 1 28.92 -2.81 -6.67
CA MET A 1 28.13 -2.33 -7.83
C MET A 1 26.68 -2.23 -7.35
N ARG A 2 25.92 -1.18 -7.66
CA ARG A 2 24.49 -1.16 -7.30
C ARG A 2 23.74 -1.96 -8.36
N GLU A 3 23.20 -3.11 -7.98
CA GLU A 3 22.52 -4.03 -8.88
C GLU A 3 21.01 -3.76 -8.89
N CYS A 4 20.38 -4.04 -10.04
CA CYS A 4 18.93 -4.01 -10.14
C CYS A 4 18.36 -5.17 -9.32
N TRP A 5 17.46 -4.89 -8.37
CA TRP A 5 16.90 -5.97 -7.52
C TRP A 5 16.08 -6.99 -8.33
N ALA A 6 15.63 -6.64 -9.53
CA ALA A 6 14.93 -7.52 -10.46
C ALA A 6 15.85 -8.21 -11.48
N ALA A 7 17.18 -8.12 -11.33
CA ALA A 7 18.15 -8.65 -12.31
C ALA A 7 18.01 -10.16 -12.57
N SER A 8 17.45 -10.91 -11.63
CA SER A 8 17.19 -12.34 -11.79
C SER A 8 16.14 -12.68 -12.85
N LEU A 9 15.30 -11.71 -13.26
CA LEU A 9 14.41 -11.86 -14.42
C LEU A 9 15.16 -11.82 -15.77
N GLY A 10 16.44 -11.46 -15.76
CA GLY A 10 17.20 -11.19 -16.98
C GLY A 10 16.94 -9.78 -17.50
N ASN A 11 17.05 -9.61 -18.83
CA ASN A 11 16.57 -8.49 -19.66
C ASN A 11 16.75 -7.02 -19.15
N CYS A 12 17.68 -6.77 -18.21
CA CYS A 12 18.04 -5.42 -17.77
C CYS A 12 18.44 -4.53 -18.96
N ARG A 13 17.89 -3.31 -19.01
CA ARG A 13 18.11 -2.33 -20.10
C ARG A 13 18.18 -0.91 -19.56
N GLY A 14 18.93 -0.04 -20.25
CA GLY A 14 19.07 1.39 -19.95
C GLY A 14 19.94 1.75 -18.72
N GLY A 15 20.68 0.79 -18.14
CA GLY A 15 21.51 1.07 -16.95
C GLY A 15 20.68 1.31 -15.69
N ILE A 16 21.33 1.66 -14.57
CA ILE A 16 20.65 1.85 -13.28
C ILE A 16 19.98 3.23 -13.21
N SER A 17 18.69 3.23 -12.89
CA SER A 17 17.84 4.42 -12.76
C SER A 17 17.68 4.86 -11.31
N ARG A 18 17.30 6.14 -11.10
CA ARG A 18 16.88 6.66 -9.79
C ARG A 18 15.43 6.29 -9.57
N GLU A 19 15.19 5.31 -8.71
CA GLU A 19 13.86 4.86 -8.35
C GLU A 19 13.39 5.48 -7.04
N HIS A 20 12.12 5.85 -6.95
CA HIS A 20 11.55 6.33 -5.70
C HIS A 20 11.24 5.16 -4.75
N VAL A 21 11.73 5.24 -3.51
CA VAL A 21 11.50 4.24 -2.45
C VAL A 21 10.01 4.08 -2.18
N VAL A 22 9.29 5.20 -2.21
CA VAL A 22 7.84 5.31 -2.18
C VAL A 22 7.46 6.18 -3.36
N SER A 23 6.48 5.79 -4.16
CA SER A 23 6.14 6.46 -5.43
C SER A 23 5.95 7.97 -5.29
N GLN A 24 6.56 8.74 -6.19
CA GLN A 24 6.51 10.22 -6.18
C GLN A 24 5.07 10.78 -6.20
N CYS A 25 4.11 10.02 -6.72
CA CYS A 25 2.71 10.41 -6.74
C CYS A 25 2.11 10.64 -5.34
N LEU A 26 2.70 10.06 -4.29
CA LEU A 26 2.30 10.25 -2.90
C LEU A 26 2.71 11.61 -2.30
N PHE A 27 3.50 12.40 -3.02
CA PHE A 27 4.10 13.64 -2.54
C PHE A 27 3.39 14.87 -3.10
N SER A 28 2.07 14.85 -3.21
CA SER A 28 1.30 16.00 -3.71
C SER A 28 1.54 17.30 -2.89
N SER A 29 2.02 17.19 -1.65
CA SER A 29 2.46 18.29 -0.78
C SER A 29 3.99 18.51 -0.75
N GLY A 30 4.75 17.83 -1.64
CA GLY A 30 6.21 17.92 -1.73
C GLY A 30 6.99 17.08 -0.72
N SER A 31 6.30 16.45 0.25
CA SER A 31 6.90 15.60 1.28
C SER A 31 5.93 14.53 1.77
N ILE A 32 6.46 13.44 2.32
CA ILE A 32 5.65 12.44 3.04
C ILE A 32 6.17 12.26 4.45
N THR A 33 5.26 12.08 5.40
CA THR A 33 5.61 11.63 6.75
C THR A 33 5.75 10.12 6.75
N VAL A 34 6.94 9.65 7.11
CA VAL A 34 7.27 8.23 7.23
C VAL A 34 7.65 7.92 8.67
N LYS A 35 7.13 6.82 9.19
CA LYS A 35 7.48 6.27 10.50
C LYS A 35 7.79 4.79 10.33
N GLY A 36 8.66 4.24 11.19
CA GLY A 36 8.91 2.81 11.33
C GLY A 36 10.00 2.24 10.41
N LEU A 37 10.76 3.10 9.74
CA LEU A 37 12.02 2.73 9.08
C LEU A 37 13.18 2.90 10.05
N ASP A 38 14.32 2.25 9.82
CA ASP A 38 15.47 2.28 10.75
C ASP A 38 15.89 3.69 11.16
N TRP A 39 15.79 4.64 10.23
CA TRP A 39 16.14 6.04 10.44
C TRP A 39 14.99 6.89 11.01
N CYS A 40 13.80 6.32 11.21
CA CYS A 40 12.60 6.94 11.82
C CYS A 40 11.77 5.94 12.67
N ALA A 41 12.44 5.04 13.39
CA ALA A 41 11.79 3.92 14.09
C ALA A 41 10.89 4.40 15.24
N GLY A 42 11.37 5.36 16.05
CA GLY A 42 10.60 5.91 17.18
C GLY A 42 9.70 7.09 16.81
N GLU A 43 10.16 7.94 15.90
CA GLU A 43 9.52 9.23 15.57
C GLU A 43 9.23 9.33 14.09
N ALA A 44 8.03 9.82 13.75
CA ALA A 44 7.67 10.08 12.38
C ALA A 44 8.53 11.23 11.83
N LYS A 45 9.10 11.03 10.64
CA LYS A 45 9.94 12.02 9.97
C LYS A 45 9.33 12.40 8.63
N THR A 46 9.31 13.69 8.34
CA THR A 46 8.89 14.20 7.03
C THR A 46 10.09 14.23 6.09
N ILE A 47 10.03 13.52 4.97
CA ILE A 47 11.07 13.58 3.94
C ILE A 47 10.51 14.20 2.66
N GLY A 48 11.28 15.12 2.08
CA GLY A 48 11.05 15.61 0.72
C GLY A 48 11.36 14.56 -0.34
N ILE A 49 10.74 14.71 -1.52
CA ILE A 49 10.81 13.80 -2.67
C ILE A 49 12.24 13.30 -3.00
N GLN A 50 13.23 14.20 -2.96
CA GLN A 50 14.61 13.89 -3.34
C GLN A 50 15.30 12.94 -2.34
N GLY A 51 14.91 12.97 -1.06
CA GLY A 51 15.49 12.13 0.00
C GLY A 51 15.01 10.67 -0.03
N LEU A 52 14.08 10.32 -0.92
CA LEU A 52 13.50 8.99 -1.07
C LEU A 52 13.78 8.38 -2.45
N THR A 53 14.92 8.68 -3.07
CA THR A 53 15.34 8.00 -4.30
C THR A 53 16.52 7.06 -4.05
N ARG A 54 16.56 5.92 -4.75
CA ARG A 54 17.63 4.93 -4.70
C ARG A 54 17.95 4.40 -6.09
N ASN A 55 19.21 4.06 -6.31
CA ASN A 55 19.68 3.45 -7.55
C ASN A 55 19.56 1.92 -7.46
N ILE A 56 18.33 1.40 -7.58
CA ILE A 56 17.99 0.00 -7.23
C ILE A 56 17.25 -0.76 -8.34
N LEU A 57 16.88 -0.08 -9.42
CA LEU A 57 16.26 -0.67 -10.60
C LEU A 57 16.96 -0.18 -11.87
N CYS A 58 17.05 -1.03 -12.89
CA CYS A 58 17.42 -0.55 -14.22
C CYS A 58 16.28 0.24 -14.85
N GLU A 59 16.56 1.10 -15.83
CA GLU A 59 15.53 1.90 -16.51
C GLU A 59 14.40 1.02 -17.09
N GLY A 60 14.74 -0.15 -17.64
CA GLY A 60 13.75 -1.09 -18.16
C GLY A 60 12.79 -1.59 -17.11
N HIS A 61 13.31 -2.22 -16.06
CA HIS A 61 12.49 -2.76 -14.98
C HIS A 61 11.74 -1.66 -14.23
N ASN A 62 12.31 -0.47 -14.11
CA ASN A 62 11.61 0.66 -13.52
C ASN A 62 10.42 1.08 -14.39
N SER A 63 10.63 1.20 -15.70
CA SER A 63 9.56 1.51 -16.66
C SER A 63 8.45 0.44 -16.64
N ASP A 64 8.81 -0.84 -16.57
CA ASP A 64 7.87 -1.96 -16.50
C ASP A 64 7.01 -1.94 -15.21
N LEU A 65 7.54 -1.38 -14.11
CA LEU A 65 6.83 -1.22 -12.83
C LEU A 65 6.07 0.12 -12.71
N SER A 66 6.25 1.06 -13.63
CA SER A 66 5.57 2.37 -13.58
C SER A 66 4.03 2.32 -13.59
N PRO A 67 3.34 1.31 -14.20
CA PRO A 67 1.89 1.17 -14.04
C PRO A 67 1.45 0.97 -12.58
N LEU A 68 2.33 0.42 -11.73
CA LEU A 68 2.05 0.27 -10.29
C LEU A 68 1.98 1.63 -9.60
N ASP A 69 2.81 2.59 -10.01
CA ASP A 69 2.76 3.95 -9.46
C ASP A 69 1.48 4.68 -9.89
N ALA A 70 1.00 4.42 -11.12
CA ALA A 70 -0.24 4.97 -11.64
C ALA A 70 -1.47 4.47 -10.85
N VAL A 71 -1.56 3.17 -10.55
CA VAL A 71 -2.67 2.66 -9.73
C VAL A 71 -2.61 3.19 -8.30
N ALA A 72 -1.41 3.39 -7.76
CA ALA A 72 -1.23 3.96 -6.44
C ALA A 72 -1.77 5.39 -6.40
N LEU A 73 -1.36 6.24 -7.37
CA LEU A 73 -1.91 7.59 -7.51
C LEU A 73 -3.44 7.58 -7.59
N GLN A 74 -4.02 6.78 -8.50
CA GLN A 74 -5.46 6.66 -8.66
C GLN A 74 -6.16 6.22 -7.36
N THR A 75 -5.56 5.28 -6.63
CA THR A 75 -6.05 4.77 -5.35
C THR A 75 -6.12 5.92 -4.34
N PHE A 76 -5.04 6.69 -4.19
CA PHE A 76 -4.98 7.78 -3.23
C PHE A 76 -5.93 8.92 -3.59
N ASP A 77 -6.02 9.29 -4.87
CA ASP A 77 -6.98 10.29 -5.35
C ASP A 77 -8.43 9.84 -5.14
N SER A 78 -8.70 8.54 -5.30
CA SER A 78 -10.02 7.95 -5.05
C SER A 78 -10.40 8.01 -3.57
N PHE A 79 -9.46 7.76 -2.66
CA PHE A 79 -9.69 7.89 -1.22
C PHE A 79 -9.93 9.33 -0.82
N ASP A 80 -9.08 10.25 -1.26
CA ASP A 80 -9.24 11.68 -0.98
C ASP A 80 -10.58 12.21 -1.53
N SER A 81 -10.94 11.83 -2.76
CA SER A 81 -12.21 12.19 -3.38
C SER A 81 -13.43 11.61 -2.65
N ALA A 82 -13.36 10.35 -2.22
CA ALA A 82 -14.43 9.72 -1.44
C ALA A 82 -14.63 10.45 -0.11
N ILE A 83 -13.54 10.81 0.58
CA ILE A 83 -13.60 11.52 1.85
C ILE A 83 -14.14 12.94 1.68
N LYS A 84 -13.64 13.70 0.70
CA LYS A 84 -14.19 15.02 0.35
C LYS A 84 -15.68 14.94 0.00
N LEU A 85 -16.10 13.90 -0.72
CA LEU A 85 -17.51 13.69 -1.05
C LEU A 85 -18.36 13.37 0.19
N ARG A 86 -17.83 12.58 1.14
CA ARG A 86 -18.47 12.34 2.44
C ARG A 86 -18.69 13.66 3.17
N ASP A 87 -17.64 14.45 3.35
CA ASP A 87 -17.66 15.69 4.13
C ASP A 87 -18.59 16.72 3.48
N PHE A 88 -18.54 16.86 2.15
CA PHE A 88 -19.45 17.70 1.39
C PHE A 88 -20.90 17.28 1.62
N ARG A 89 -21.24 15.99 1.47
CA ARG A 89 -22.64 15.54 1.61
C ARG A 89 -23.17 15.63 3.04
N GLN A 90 -22.29 15.52 4.05
CA GLN A 90 -22.65 15.69 5.46
C GLN A 90 -23.12 17.13 5.79
N GLN A 91 -22.71 18.13 4.99
CA GLN A 91 -23.13 19.53 5.18
C GLN A 91 -24.57 19.82 4.72
N TYR A 92 -25.21 18.89 4.00
CA TYR A 92 -26.54 19.10 3.43
C TYR A 92 -27.62 18.26 4.12
N SER A 93 -28.89 18.62 3.85
CA SER A 93 -30.05 17.95 4.44
C SER A 93 -30.02 16.43 4.19
N PRO A 94 -30.28 15.60 5.22
CA PRO A 94 -30.38 14.14 5.09
C PRO A 94 -31.59 13.68 4.27
N LYS A 95 -32.43 14.62 3.79
CA LYS A 95 -33.53 14.38 2.84
C LYS A 95 -33.06 14.30 1.38
N ILE A 96 -31.84 14.74 1.06
CA ILE A 96 -31.34 14.72 -0.31
C ILE A 96 -31.03 13.27 -0.73
N ASN A 97 -31.60 12.87 -1.87
CA ASN A 97 -31.33 11.59 -2.50
C ASN A 97 -30.12 11.70 -3.43
N TRP A 98 -28.94 11.42 -2.88
CA TRP A 98 -27.71 11.39 -3.65
C TRP A 98 -27.60 10.17 -4.56
N THR A 99 -27.12 10.37 -5.79
CA THR A 99 -26.68 9.28 -6.68
C THR A 99 -25.50 8.56 -6.06
N LEU A 100 -25.54 7.22 -6.05
CA LEU A 100 -24.44 6.38 -5.59
C LEU A 100 -23.22 6.63 -6.50
N ARG A 101 -22.14 7.16 -5.94
CA ARG A 101 -20.85 7.26 -6.61
C ARG A 101 -20.01 6.02 -6.27
N THR A 102 -19.30 5.49 -7.26
CA THR A 102 -18.36 4.38 -7.09
C THR A 102 -16.99 4.86 -7.54
N PHE A 103 -15.98 4.64 -6.72
CA PHE A 103 -14.58 4.80 -7.08
C PHE A 103 -13.98 3.41 -7.28
N ASP A 104 -13.37 3.18 -8.43
CA ASP A 104 -12.85 1.87 -8.83
C ASP A 104 -11.34 1.81 -8.70
N ILE A 105 -10.87 0.75 -8.05
CA ILE A 105 -9.46 0.50 -7.77
C ILE A 105 -9.11 -0.91 -8.24
N ASP A 106 -8.01 -1.04 -8.99
CA ASP A 106 -7.45 -2.34 -9.33
C ASP A 106 -6.70 -2.91 -8.11
N GLY A 107 -7.31 -3.88 -7.44
CA GLY A 107 -6.78 -4.50 -6.23
C GLY A 107 -5.50 -5.28 -6.48
N LYS A 108 -5.40 -5.96 -7.64
CA LYS A 108 -4.20 -6.73 -8.03
C LYS A 108 -3.00 -5.83 -8.29
N LEU A 109 -3.20 -4.74 -9.03
CA LEU A 109 -2.13 -3.77 -9.27
C LEU A 109 -1.74 -3.05 -7.97
N LEU A 110 -2.71 -2.70 -7.12
CA LEU A 110 -2.44 -2.06 -5.82
C LEU A 110 -1.66 -2.99 -4.88
N GLU A 111 -2.02 -4.27 -4.82
CA GLU A 111 -1.31 -5.30 -4.07
C GLU A 111 0.16 -5.43 -4.52
N ARG A 112 0.40 -5.46 -5.83
CA ARG A 112 1.75 -5.47 -6.41
C ARG A 112 2.52 -4.18 -6.10
N TRP A 113 1.83 -3.04 -6.08
CA TRP A 113 2.43 -1.77 -5.68
C TRP A 113 2.92 -1.79 -4.22
N PHE A 114 2.14 -2.36 -3.29
CA PHE A 114 2.58 -2.54 -1.91
C PHE A 114 3.82 -3.44 -1.84
N LEU A 115 3.88 -4.51 -2.64
CA LEU A 115 5.05 -5.39 -2.69
C LEU A 115 6.30 -4.67 -3.23
N LYS A 116 6.17 -3.95 -4.35
CA LYS A 116 7.24 -3.10 -4.88
C LYS A 116 7.77 -2.15 -3.81
N THR A 117 6.86 -1.44 -3.13
CA THR A 117 7.20 -0.47 -2.09
C THR A 117 7.89 -1.15 -0.91
N LEU A 118 7.41 -2.31 -0.46
CA LEU A 118 8.04 -3.09 0.59
C LEU A 118 9.48 -3.46 0.22
N ILE A 119 9.69 -4.03 -0.98
CA ILE A 119 11.03 -4.39 -1.49
C ILE A 119 11.94 -3.17 -1.52
N ASN A 120 11.50 -2.05 -2.11
CA ASN A 120 12.28 -0.82 -2.21
C ASN A 120 12.73 -0.28 -0.82
N ILE A 121 11.83 -0.38 0.17
CA ILE A 121 12.07 0.02 1.55
C ILE A 121 13.10 -0.90 2.23
N THR A 122 12.95 -2.21 2.06
CA THR A 122 13.71 -3.21 2.81
C THR A 122 14.93 -3.76 2.08
N LEU A 123 15.19 -3.28 0.87
CA LEU A 123 16.38 -3.64 0.11
C LEU A 123 17.66 -3.25 0.87
N ASP A 124 18.63 -4.16 0.92
CA ASP A 124 19.91 -4.07 1.64
C ASP A 124 19.77 -3.97 3.18
N LYS A 125 18.64 -4.40 3.74
CA LYS A 125 18.40 -4.47 5.20
C LYS A 125 18.76 -5.83 5.78
N THR A 126 18.73 -5.94 7.11
CA THR A 126 19.13 -7.13 7.87
C THR A 126 18.05 -8.20 7.98
N TRP A 127 16.95 -8.09 7.21
CA TRP A 127 15.87 -9.08 7.21
C TRP A 127 15.92 -9.93 5.95
N ILE A 128 15.55 -11.20 6.10
CA ILE A 128 15.13 -12.03 4.98
C ILE A 128 13.75 -11.53 4.54
N ILE A 129 13.54 -11.21 3.26
CA ILE A 129 12.24 -10.74 2.76
C ILE A 129 11.35 -11.96 2.46
N GLY A 130 10.27 -12.13 3.23
CA GLY A 130 9.42 -13.32 3.20
C GLY A 130 9.91 -14.41 4.15
N THR A 131 9.40 -15.64 3.99
CA THR A 131 9.77 -16.79 4.82
C THR A 131 10.92 -17.61 4.24
N GLY A 132 11.75 -18.21 5.10
CA GLY A 132 12.75 -19.22 4.74
C GLY A 132 14.18 -18.80 5.06
N GLU A 133 15.15 -19.50 4.49
CA GLU A 133 16.58 -19.17 4.59
C GLU A 133 17.06 -18.61 3.25
N ARG A 134 17.27 -17.29 3.18
CA ARG A 134 17.65 -16.57 1.95
C ARG A 134 18.62 -15.44 2.26
N GLU A 135 19.15 -14.82 1.22
CA GLU A 135 20.05 -13.67 1.36
C GLU A 135 19.32 -12.48 2.02
N LEU A 136 19.99 -11.85 2.98
CA LEU A 136 19.47 -10.69 3.70
C LEU A 136 19.27 -9.51 2.74
N GLY A 137 18.13 -8.83 2.89
CA GLY A 137 17.86 -7.58 2.19
C GLY A 137 17.65 -7.73 0.69
N LYS A 138 17.51 -8.95 0.15
CA LYS A 138 17.19 -9.18 -1.26
C LYS A 138 15.84 -9.90 -1.43
N PRO A 139 15.01 -9.47 -2.40
CA PRO A 139 13.79 -10.19 -2.72
C PRO A 139 14.15 -11.51 -3.40
N SER A 140 13.33 -12.53 -3.19
CA SER A 140 13.46 -13.78 -3.93
C SER A 140 12.89 -13.66 -5.34
N ILE A 141 13.26 -14.59 -6.23
CA ILE A 141 12.70 -14.65 -7.58
C ILE A 141 11.16 -14.69 -7.56
N GLU A 142 10.56 -15.38 -6.60
CA GLU A 142 9.10 -15.45 -6.50
C GLU A 142 8.49 -14.08 -6.17
N LEU A 143 9.06 -13.33 -5.23
CA LEU A 143 8.57 -11.98 -4.91
C LEU A 143 8.78 -11.03 -6.09
N ILE A 144 9.87 -11.20 -6.84
CA ILE A 144 10.14 -10.43 -8.06
C ILE A 144 9.07 -10.75 -9.11
N GLU A 145 8.84 -12.03 -9.42
CA GLU A 145 7.78 -12.45 -10.36
C GLU A 145 6.39 -11.92 -9.97
N ILE A 146 6.05 -11.90 -8.67
CA ILE A 146 4.78 -11.32 -8.18
C ILE A 146 4.73 -9.83 -8.47
N ALA A 147 5.79 -9.08 -8.15
CA ALA A 147 5.84 -7.64 -8.40
C ALA A 147 5.64 -7.30 -9.88
N PHE A 148 6.20 -8.12 -10.79
CA PHE A 148 6.03 -7.99 -12.25
C PHE A 148 4.74 -8.61 -12.79
N GLY A 149 3.93 -9.27 -11.96
CA GLY A 149 2.66 -9.88 -12.37
C GLY A 149 2.83 -11.15 -13.21
N LEU A 150 4.01 -11.76 -13.16
CA LEU A 150 4.30 -13.04 -13.81
C LEU A 150 3.71 -14.22 -13.03
N ARG A 151 3.39 -13.99 -11.74
CA ARG A 151 2.65 -14.92 -10.88
C ARG A 151 1.79 -14.14 -9.88
N GLY A 152 0.83 -14.83 -9.28
CA GLY A 152 0.03 -14.31 -8.15
C GLY A 152 0.64 -14.69 -6.80
N PHE A 153 0.16 -14.03 -5.74
CA PHE A 153 0.36 -14.46 -4.36
C PHE A 153 -0.30 -15.82 -4.12
N SER A 154 0.28 -16.61 -3.21
CA SER A 154 -0.33 -17.86 -2.75
C SER A 154 -1.57 -17.57 -1.91
N PRO A 155 -2.47 -18.56 -1.70
CA PRO A 155 -3.55 -18.40 -0.74
C PRO A 155 -3.03 -17.96 0.64
N ASN A 156 -3.69 -16.97 1.25
CA ASN A 156 -3.32 -16.30 2.52
C ASN A 156 -2.16 -15.31 2.45
N GLU A 157 -1.42 -15.22 1.35
CA GLU A 157 -0.46 -14.13 1.11
C GLU A 157 -1.16 -12.94 0.44
N GLY A 158 -0.44 -11.83 0.27
CA GLY A 158 -0.93 -10.65 -0.43
C GLY A 158 -1.54 -9.60 0.49
N LEU A 159 -2.41 -8.76 -0.07
CA LEU A 159 -2.91 -7.55 0.57
C LEU A 159 -4.16 -7.84 1.41
N LEU A 160 -4.05 -7.53 2.69
CA LEU A 160 -5.15 -7.48 3.64
C LEU A 160 -5.46 -6.03 4.00
N VAL A 161 -6.72 -5.77 4.29
CA VAL A 161 -7.15 -4.50 4.88
C VAL A 161 -7.60 -4.77 6.30
N SER A 162 -7.03 -4.03 7.26
CA SER A 162 -7.59 -3.98 8.61
C SER A 162 -8.73 -2.98 8.62
N ALA A 163 -9.91 -3.44 9.02
CA ALA A 163 -11.07 -2.61 9.22
C ALA A 163 -11.61 -2.78 10.65
N HIS A 164 -11.78 -1.67 11.35
CA HIS A 164 -12.52 -1.63 12.61
C HIS A 164 -13.84 -0.90 12.41
N VAL A 165 -14.92 -1.48 12.89
CA VAL A 165 -16.22 -0.80 12.95
C VAL A 165 -16.10 0.36 13.94
N GLY A 166 -16.41 1.58 13.50
CA GLY A 166 -16.38 2.78 14.34
C GLY A 166 -15.05 3.54 14.35
N TYR A 167 -14.08 3.18 13.50
CA TYR A 167 -12.81 3.93 13.42
C TYR A 167 -13.03 5.37 12.92
N THR A 168 -12.80 6.33 13.81
CA THR A 168 -12.71 7.77 13.49
C THR A 168 -11.23 8.15 13.40
N GLY A 169 -10.62 7.91 12.24
CA GLY A 169 -9.23 8.30 12.00
C GLY A 169 -9.12 9.74 11.53
N ASP A 170 -8.12 10.47 12.04
CA ASP A 170 -7.66 11.72 11.43
C ASP A 170 -7.16 11.44 10.01
N LEU A 171 -7.56 12.29 9.06
CA LEU A 171 -6.98 12.37 7.71
C LEU A 171 -5.53 12.86 7.79
N ARG A 172 -4.63 11.98 8.25
CA ARG A 172 -3.21 12.29 8.22
C ARG A 172 -2.69 12.01 6.82
N GLN A 173 -2.17 13.07 6.18
CA GLN A 173 -1.37 12.92 4.97
C GLN A 173 -0.04 12.25 5.37
N GLY A 174 0.26 11.09 4.78
CA GLY A 174 1.50 10.37 5.02
C GLY A 174 1.37 8.87 4.83
N LEU A 175 2.51 8.22 4.60
CA LEU A 175 2.62 6.77 4.52
C LEU A 175 3.44 6.30 5.71
N SER A 176 2.82 5.60 6.64
CA SER A 176 3.58 4.87 7.67
C SER A 176 3.88 3.47 7.20
N PHE A 177 5.05 2.96 7.57
CA PHE A 177 5.42 1.56 7.37
C PHE A 177 5.77 0.96 8.73
N THR A 178 5.39 -0.29 8.98
CA THR A 178 5.88 -1.03 10.14
C THR A 178 6.22 -2.43 9.66
N PRO A 179 7.49 -2.86 9.75
CA PRO A 179 7.85 -4.23 9.46
C PRO A 179 7.28 -5.14 10.54
N LEU A 180 6.76 -6.30 10.14
CA LEU A 180 6.42 -7.39 11.05
C LEU A 180 7.41 -8.52 10.77
N THR A 181 8.17 -8.89 11.80
CA THR A 181 9.21 -9.90 11.68
C THR A 181 8.95 -11.09 12.58
N GLU A 182 9.32 -12.28 12.11
CA GLU A 182 9.36 -13.52 12.88
C GLU A 182 10.79 -14.07 12.82
N GLY A 183 11.51 -13.98 13.93
CA GLY A 183 12.97 -14.18 13.93
C GLY A 183 13.66 -13.18 12.98
N GLY A 184 14.46 -13.69 12.04
CA GLY A 184 15.14 -12.88 11.02
C GLY A 184 14.31 -12.60 9.75
N ASN A 185 13.07 -13.09 9.67
CA ASN A 185 12.23 -13.00 8.49
C ASN A 185 11.26 -11.83 8.58
N LEU A 186 11.19 -11.00 7.55
CA LEU A 186 10.13 -10.02 7.34
C LEU A 186 8.93 -10.72 6.74
N VAL A 187 7.98 -11.08 7.61
CA VAL A 187 6.79 -11.86 7.26
C VAL A 187 5.63 -10.99 6.79
N ALA A 188 5.62 -9.69 7.14
CA ALA A 188 4.66 -8.75 6.59
C ALA A 188 5.12 -7.29 6.70
N GLY A 189 4.47 -6.42 5.93
CA GLY A 189 4.58 -4.97 6.07
C GLY A 189 3.22 -4.34 6.34
N ARG A 190 3.07 -3.62 7.45
CA ARG A 190 1.90 -2.80 7.72
C ARG A 190 2.10 -1.41 7.15
N PHE A 191 1.19 -0.99 6.30
CA PHE A 191 1.14 0.34 5.74
C PHE A 191 -0.09 1.07 6.27
N SER A 192 0.06 2.32 6.69
CA SER A 192 -1.10 3.16 6.99
C SER A 192 -1.12 4.38 6.09
N PHE A 193 -2.30 4.67 5.54
CA PHE A 193 -2.57 5.86 4.75
C PHE A 193 -3.96 6.38 5.10
N ALA A 194 -4.06 7.68 5.39
CA ALA A 194 -5.29 8.31 5.88
C ALA A 194 -5.89 7.51 7.06
N CYS A 195 -7.15 7.06 6.93
CA CYS A 195 -7.81 6.24 7.94
C CYS A 195 -7.71 4.72 7.71
N LEU A 196 -6.97 4.27 6.71
CA LEU A 196 -6.85 2.86 6.37
C LEU A 196 -5.50 2.26 6.74
N GLN A 197 -5.58 1.01 7.16
CA GLN A 197 -4.44 0.17 7.44
C GLN A 197 -4.45 -1.00 6.46
N PHE A 198 -3.39 -1.08 5.68
CA PHE A 198 -3.11 -2.17 4.76
C PHE A 198 -2.02 -3.04 5.37
N LEU A 199 -2.11 -4.34 5.17
CA LEU A 199 -1.11 -5.31 5.60
C LEU A 199 -0.76 -6.15 4.38
N LEU A 200 0.51 -6.12 3.96
CA LEU A 200 1.01 -7.03 2.95
C LEU A 200 1.60 -8.25 3.66
N ASN A 201 0.92 -9.40 3.58
CA ASN A 201 1.38 -10.65 4.15
C ASN A 201 2.27 -11.41 3.15
N LEU A 202 3.47 -11.80 3.59
CA LEU A 202 4.43 -12.60 2.83
C LEU A 202 4.59 -14.02 3.40
N SER A 203 3.76 -14.38 4.39
CA SER A 203 3.78 -15.69 5.05
C SER A 203 2.52 -16.49 4.69
N PRO A 204 2.63 -17.81 4.49
CA PRO A 204 1.47 -18.67 4.27
C PRO A 204 0.60 -18.83 5.53
N HIS A 205 1.10 -18.39 6.69
CA HIS A 205 0.38 -18.47 7.96
C HIS A 205 -0.59 -17.30 8.13
N HIS A 206 -1.74 -17.58 8.73
CA HIS A 206 -2.67 -16.53 9.13
C HIS A 206 -2.06 -15.63 10.20
N LEU A 207 -1.83 -14.37 9.83
CA LEU A 207 -1.47 -13.34 10.77
C LEU A 207 -2.68 -13.00 11.65
N ARG A 208 -2.46 -12.94 12.97
CA ARG A 208 -3.43 -12.37 13.91
C ARG A 208 -3.01 -10.94 14.22
N PHE A 209 -3.91 -9.99 14.04
CA PHE A 209 -3.66 -8.59 14.33
C PHE A 209 -4.49 -8.16 15.55
N ASP A 210 -3.79 -7.69 16.58
CA ASP A 210 -4.25 -6.99 17.81
C ASP A 210 -5.54 -7.43 18.53
N GLY A 211 -6.07 -8.63 18.24
CA GLY A 211 -7.24 -9.21 18.90
C GLY A 211 -8.58 -8.49 18.65
N THR A 212 -8.57 -7.33 18.00
CA THR A 212 -9.76 -6.46 17.82
C THR A 212 -10.05 -6.10 16.37
N SER A 213 -9.07 -6.23 15.47
CA SER A 213 -9.23 -6.04 14.02
C SER A 213 -9.74 -7.28 13.31
N GLN A 214 -10.64 -7.12 12.35
CA GLN A 214 -10.84 -8.13 11.31
C GLN A 214 -9.89 -7.82 10.14
N LEU A 215 -9.07 -8.80 9.76
CA LEU A 215 -8.26 -8.74 8.55
C LEU A 215 -9.06 -9.30 7.38
N LEU A 216 -9.27 -8.49 6.36
CA LEU A 216 -10.03 -8.86 5.18
C LEU A 216 -9.09 -9.04 3.99
N HIS A 217 -8.95 -10.28 3.53
CA HIS A 217 -8.31 -10.58 2.25
C HIS A 217 -9.20 -10.10 1.11
N HIS A 218 -8.57 -9.48 0.11
CA HIS A 218 -9.24 -9.07 -1.13
C HIS A 218 -10.56 -8.32 -0.89
N LEU A 219 -10.50 -7.32 -0.01
CA LEU A 219 -11.64 -6.47 0.33
C LEU A 219 -12.32 -5.99 -0.96
N ARG A 220 -13.59 -6.33 -1.18
CA ARG A 220 -14.29 -5.97 -2.43
C ARG A 220 -14.86 -4.55 -2.41
N TRP A 221 -15.29 -4.07 -1.23
CA TRP A 221 -15.99 -2.80 -1.11
C TRP A 221 -15.73 -2.12 0.23
N ILE A 222 -15.59 -0.79 0.20
CA ILE A 222 -15.73 0.08 1.38
C ILE A 222 -16.96 0.95 1.14
N TYR A 223 -17.91 0.93 2.08
CA TYR A 223 -19.11 1.76 2.01
C TYR A 223 -19.01 2.96 2.93
N PHE A 224 -19.38 4.13 2.41
CA PHE A 224 -19.57 5.32 3.20
C PHE A 224 -21.06 5.51 3.43
N ALA A 225 -21.49 5.50 4.69
CA ALA A 225 -22.88 5.65 5.08
C ALA A 225 -23.18 7.06 5.57
N MET A 226 -24.42 7.49 5.38
CA MET A 226 -24.98 8.70 5.98
C MET A 226 -26.30 8.36 6.66
N THR A 227 -26.69 9.18 7.63
CA THR A 227 -27.97 9.03 8.32
C THR A 227 -29.05 9.76 7.55
N ASP A 228 -30.14 9.07 7.20
CA ASP A 228 -31.30 9.70 6.56
C ASP A 228 -32.18 10.45 7.58
N SER A 229 -33.19 11.19 7.09
CA SER A 229 -34.13 11.93 7.94
C SER A 229 -34.93 11.08 8.94
N ARG A 230 -34.94 9.75 8.79
CA ARG A 230 -35.57 8.77 9.68
C ARG A 230 -34.55 8.04 10.56
N LYS A 231 -33.33 8.57 10.69
CA LYS A 231 -32.21 7.98 11.43
C LYS A 231 -31.73 6.61 10.91
N ARG A 232 -31.99 6.28 9.64
CA ARG A 232 -31.53 5.03 9.02
C ARG A 232 -30.20 5.24 8.30
N SER A 233 -29.35 4.22 8.33
CA SER A 233 -28.11 4.21 7.53
C SER A 233 -28.44 4.07 6.04
N LYS A 234 -27.94 5.00 5.23
CA LYS A 234 -28.08 5.00 3.77
C LYS A 234 -26.70 5.07 3.14
N GLN A 235 -26.43 4.21 2.16
CA GLN A 235 -25.20 4.25 1.40
C GLN A 235 -25.09 5.56 0.62
N SER A 236 -24.00 6.29 0.83
CA SER A 236 -23.67 7.52 0.14
C SER A 236 -22.90 7.21 -1.14
N HIS A 237 -21.75 6.57 -0.99
CA HIS A 237 -20.84 6.19 -2.06
C HIS A 237 -19.99 5.02 -1.58
N ARG A 238 -19.22 4.44 -2.50
CA ARG A 238 -18.37 3.30 -2.20
C ARG A 238 -17.06 3.34 -2.96
N ILE A 239 -16.07 2.67 -2.41
CA ILE A 239 -14.85 2.29 -3.12
C ILE A 239 -14.97 0.80 -3.43
N ARG A 240 -14.77 0.43 -4.70
CA ARG A 240 -14.76 -0.96 -5.19
C ARG A 240 -13.34 -1.34 -5.54
N PHE A 241 -12.93 -2.54 -5.11
CA PHE A 241 -11.70 -3.15 -5.57
C PHE A 241 -12.02 -4.30 -6.52
N SER A 242 -11.37 -4.31 -7.69
CA SER A 242 -11.38 -5.45 -8.61
C SER A 242 -10.20 -6.37 -8.34
N TRP A 243 -10.50 -7.63 -8.03
CA TRP A 243 -9.54 -8.71 -7.78
C TRP A 243 -9.66 -9.77 -8.86
#